data_AF-A0A258CNF3-F1
#
_entry.id   AF-A0A258CNF3-F1
#
_cell.length_a   1.000
_cell.length_b   1.000
_cell.length_c   1.000
_cell.angle_alpha   90.00
_cell.angle_beta   90.00
_cell.angle_gamma   90.00
#
_symmetry.space_group_name_H-M   'P 1'
#
loop_
_entity.id
_entity.type
_entity.pdbx_description
1 polymer ?
#
loop_
_entity_poly.entity_id
_entity_poly.type
_entity_poly.pdbx_seq_one_letter_code
_entity_poly.pdbx_strand_id
1 'polypeptide(L)'
;MASAAAACRAPRPSGPSHCRRKNTVRLQSWAAYEAGHIPGAVHTDYVADGWRAKIGQAPGLLPPRDHLAALVGRLGITPHDDVIIIPAGVSATDAAAAARIYWTLKTIGHGQQAILDGGFRAWTADPARPVETGPSAERTAPPYPVVMQQRRIPKGPAIAYCNTGHTAALNWFVLSELLGREEVALYDGSMTDWTQDPERPVATGAE
;
A
#
# COMPACT_ATOMS: atom_id res chain seq x y z
N MET A 1 15.25 26.21 4.77
CA MET A 1 14.63 25.86 3.48
C MET A 1 15.46 24.78 2.81
N ALA A 2 15.13 23.51 3.03
CA ALA A 2 15.73 22.40 2.28
C ALA A 2 14.64 21.84 1.36
N SER A 3 14.79 22.08 0.06
CA SER A 3 13.91 21.55 -0.98
C SER A 3 13.95 20.02 -0.98
N ALA A 4 12.81 19.37 -1.26
CA ALA A 4 12.73 17.93 -1.44
C ALA A 4 13.62 17.51 -2.62
N ALA A 5 14.87 17.15 -2.33
CA ALA A 5 15.82 16.72 -3.33
C ALA A 5 15.35 15.40 -3.96
N ALA A 6 15.14 15.41 -5.28
CA ALA A 6 14.92 14.20 -6.05
C ALA A 6 16.11 13.25 -5.85
N ALA A 7 15.90 12.13 -5.16
CA ALA A 7 16.92 11.11 -5.05
C ALA A 7 16.92 10.28 -6.34
N CYS A 8 17.71 10.71 -7.33
CA CYS A 8 17.86 9.99 -8.59
C CYS A 8 18.61 8.66 -8.33
N ARG A 9 18.04 7.51 -8.70
CA ARG A 9 18.76 6.23 -8.75
C ARG A 9 19.77 6.29 -9.91
N ALA A 10 20.95 5.70 -9.71
CA ALA A 10 21.91 5.51 -10.80
C ALA A 10 21.26 4.73 -11.96
N PRO A 11 21.48 5.14 -13.22
CA PRO A 11 20.82 4.52 -14.37
C PRO A 11 21.23 3.06 -14.54
N ARG A 12 20.30 2.21 -15.01
CA ARG A 12 20.66 0.91 -15.62
C ARG A 12 21.38 1.19 -16.96
N PRO A 13 22.25 0.29 -17.46
CA PRO A 13 23.19 0.59 -18.55
C PRO A 13 22.57 0.95 -19.92
N SER A 14 21.24 0.99 -20.07
CA SER A 14 20.58 1.20 -21.36
C SER A 14 19.20 1.86 -21.29
N GLY A 15 18.94 2.75 -20.32
CA GLY A 15 17.66 3.48 -20.24
C GLY A 15 17.81 4.93 -19.81
N PRO A 16 16.90 5.85 -20.22
CA PRO A 16 16.96 7.24 -19.81
C PRO A 16 16.88 7.35 -18.28
N SER A 17 17.72 8.21 -17.70
CA SER A 17 17.69 8.57 -16.28
C SER A 17 16.36 9.26 -15.96
N HIS A 18 15.44 8.55 -15.30
CA HIS A 18 14.22 9.13 -14.76
C HIS A 18 14.46 9.49 -13.30
N CYS A 19 14.72 10.77 -12.99
CA CYS A 19 14.65 11.25 -11.62
C CYS A 19 13.19 11.18 -11.17
N ARG A 20 12.82 10.10 -10.47
CA ARG A 20 11.51 9.96 -9.84
C ARG A 20 11.52 10.76 -8.54
N ARG A 21 10.47 11.56 -8.31
CA ARG A 21 10.32 12.26 -7.04
C ARG A 21 9.81 11.27 -6.01
N LYS A 22 10.33 11.34 -4.79
CA LYS A 22 9.79 10.58 -3.67
C LYS A 22 8.64 11.38 -3.06
N ASN A 23 7.46 10.79 -3.04
CA ASN A 23 6.32 11.29 -2.30
C ASN A 23 6.05 10.37 -1.12
N THR A 24 6.08 10.96 0.07
CA THR A 24 5.95 10.22 1.31
C THR A 24 4.61 10.61 1.92
N VAL A 25 3.75 9.64 2.20
CA VAL A 25 2.42 9.89 2.77
C VAL A 25 2.33 9.20 4.12
N ARG A 26 1.96 9.94 5.15
CA ARG A 26 1.86 9.42 6.52
C ARG A 26 0.40 9.28 6.94
N LEU A 27 0.07 8.11 7.47
CA LEU A 27 -1.27 7.65 7.77
C LEU A 27 -1.57 7.72 9.27
N GLN A 28 -2.24 8.79 9.71
CA GLN A 28 -2.77 8.91 11.08
C GLN A 28 -3.77 10.07 11.19
N SER A 29 -4.17 10.41 12.42
CA SER A 29 -4.89 11.65 12.70
C SER A 29 -3.98 12.88 12.54
N TRP A 30 -4.60 14.04 12.28
CA TRP A 30 -3.91 15.31 12.14
C TRP A 30 -3.04 15.65 13.36
N ALA A 31 -3.59 15.49 14.57
CA ALA A 31 -2.87 15.77 15.82
C ALA A 31 -1.60 14.92 15.97
N ALA A 32 -1.66 13.62 15.63
CA ALA A 32 -0.50 12.74 15.68
C ALA A 32 0.53 13.04 14.57
N TYR A 33 0.08 13.63 13.45
CA TYR A 33 0.95 14.11 12.40
C TYR A 33 1.76 15.33 12.84
N GLU A 34 1.09 16.34 13.36
CA GLU A 34 1.72 17.59 13.80
C GLU A 34 2.70 17.37 14.95
N ALA A 35 2.42 16.41 15.83
CA ALA A 35 3.30 16.05 16.93
C ALA A 35 4.67 15.49 16.48
N GLY A 36 4.80 15.02 15.24
CA GLY A 36 6.09 14.62 14.69
C GLY A 36 5.96 13.63 13.56
N HIS A 37 6.51 13.91 12.37
CA HIS A 37 6.46 13.12 11.13
C HIS A 37 7.85 13.00 10.46
N ILE A 38 7.99 12.07 9.51
CA ILE A 38 9.21 11.98 8.67
C ILE A 38 9.29 13.26 7.80
N PRO A 39 10.48 13.89 7.70
CA PRO A 39 10.65 15.12 6.93
C PRO A 39 10.07 15.07 5.51
N GLY A 40 9.32 16.10 5.15
CA GLY A 40 8.68 16.21 3.83
C GLY A 40 7.59 15.19 3.53
N ALA A 41 7.12 14.43 4.52
CA ALA A 41 5.88 13.65 4.41
C ALA A 41 4.68 14.57 4.18
N VAL A 42 3.60 14.01 3.62
CA VAL A 42 2.30 14.66 3.48
C VAL A 42 1.30 13.88 4.31
N HIS A 43 0.45 14.60 5.04
CA HIS A 43 -0.57 13.99 5.88
C HIS A 43 -1.73 13.40 5.07
N THR A 44 -2.16 12.19 5.44
CA THR A 44 -3.50 11.69 5.12
C THR A 44 -4.05 10.83 6.26
N ASP A 45 -5.37 10.86 6.46
CA ASP A 45 -6.12 9.99 7.36
C ASP A 45 -6.89 8.95 6.54
N TYR A 46 -6.81 7.68 6.95
CA TYR A 46 -7.44 6.58 6.22
C TYR A 46 -8.96 6.73 6.05
N VAL A 47 -9.64 7.20 7.10
CA VAL A 47 -11.10 7.28 7.14
C VAL A 47 -11.55 8.68 6.76
N ALA A 48 -10.99 9.72 7.39
CA ALA A 48 -11.45 11.09 7.22
C ALA A 48 -11.19 11.62 5.81
N ASP A 49 -10.12 11.18 5.15
CA ASP A 49 -9.84 11.58 3.76
C ASP A 49 -10.56 10.72 2.71
N GLY A 50 -11.28 9.69 3.17
CA GLY A 50 -12.05 8.84 2.29
C GLY A 50 -11.18 7.97 1.39
N TRP A 51 -10.15 7.31 1.91
CA TRP A 51 -9.52 6.17 1.22
C TRP A 51 -10.44 4.94 1.17
N ARG A 52 -11.53 4.99 1.94
CA ARG A 52 -12.67 4.08 1.94
C ARG A 52 -13.96 4.89 2.02
N ALA A 53 -15.00 4.41 1.37
CA ALA A 53 -16.30 5.05 1.35
C ALA A 53 -17.40 4.11 1.89
N LYS A 54 -18.47 4.70 2.40
CA LYS A 54 -19.75 4.00 2.54
C LYS A 54 -20.52 4.21 1.23
N ILE A 55 -20.80 3.14 0.49
CA ILE A 55 -21.61 3.20 -0.73
C ILE A 55 -22.89 2.42 -0.47
N GLY A 56 -24.03 3.11 -0.51
CA GLY A 56 -25.29 2.57 -0.02
C GLY A 56 -25.18 2.18 1.45
N GLN A 57 -25.50 0.92 1.78
CA GLN A 57 -25.36 0.40 3.15
C GLN A 57 -23.99 -0.27 3.41
N ALA A 58 -23.15 -0.44 2.40
CA ALA A 58 -21.89 -1.15 2.54
C ALA A 58 -20.74 -0.18 2.93
N PRO A 59 -20.15 -0.32 4.13
CA PRO A 59 -18.99 0.48 4.52
C PRO A 59 -17.69 -0.09 3.96
N GLY A 60 -16.69 0.76 3.77
CA GLY A 60 -15.33 0.29 3.45
C GLY A 60 -15.03 0.06 1.97
N LEU A 61 -15.98 0.38 1.09
CA LEU A 61 -15.84 0.19 -0.35
C LEU A 61 -14.85 1.18 -0.96
N LEU A 62 -14.39 0.87 -2.18
CA LEU A 62 -13.52 1.77 -2.93
C LEU A 62 -14.30 3.05 -3.30
N PRO A 63 -13.78 4.25 -2.99
CA PRO A 63 -14.42 5.51 -3.35
C PRO A 63 -14.60 5.70 -4.87
N PRO A 64 -15.50 6.61 -5.30
CA PRO A 64 -15.64 7.01 -6.70
C PRO A 64 -14.32 7.52 -7.30
N ARG A 65 -14.16 7.35 -8.62
CA ARG A 65 -12.93 7.71 -9.34
C ARG A 65 -12.55 9.18 -9.17
N ASP A 66 -13.52 10.08 -9.23
CA ASP A 66 -13.28 11.52 -9.12
C ASP A 66 -12.80 11.90 -7.72
N HIS A 67 -13.32 11.23 -6.69
CA HIS A 67 -12.82 11.38 -5.31
C HIS A 67 -11.37 10.94 -5.20
N LEU A 68 -11.03 9.77 -5.75
CA LEU A 68 -9.65 9.27 -5.75
C LEU A 68 -8.71 10.17 -6.54
N ALA A 69 -9.16 10.70 -7.69
CA ALA A 69 -8.39 11.64 -8.49
C ALA A 69 -8.06 12.92 -7.70
N ALA A 70 -9.08 13.50 -7.04
CA ALA A 70 -8.92 14.68 -6.20
C ALA A 70 -8.04 14.40 -4.97
N LEU A 71 -8.31 13.30 -4.25
CA LEU A 71 -7.55 12.89 -3.07
C LEU A 71 -6.07 12.70 -3.39
N VAL A 72 -5.74 11.97 -4.45
CA VAL A 72 -4.33 11.69 -4.76
C VAL A 72 -3.64 12.94 -5.31
N GLY A 73 -4.34 13.76 -6.11
CA GLY A 73 -3.84 15.05 -6.59
C GLY A 73 -3.54 16.03 -5.45
N ARG A 74 -4.41 16.11 -4.43
CA ARG A 74 -4.23 16.98 -3.26
C ARG A 74 -3.02 16.57 -2.39
N LEU A 75 -2.60 15.30 -2.48
CA LEU A 75 -1.40 14.80 -1.81
C LEU A 75 -0.13 15.08 -2.61
N GLY A 76 -0.26 15.72 -3.77
CA GLY A 76 0.85 16.08 -4.65
C GLY A 76 1.43 14.89 -5.40
N ILE A 77 0.71 13.78 -5.45
CA ILE A 77 1.14 12.55 -6.13
C ILE A 77 0.81 12.67 -7.61
N THR A 78 1.81 12.36 -8.44
CA THR A 78 1.72 12.23 -9.89
C THR A 78 2.11 10.80 -10.31
N PRO A 79 1.76 10.35 -11.52
CA PRO A 79 2.00 8.96 -11.96
C PRO A 79 3.47 8.50 -11.95
N HIS A 80 4.42 9.44 -11.95
CA HIS A 80 5.85 9.14 -12.03
C HIS A 80 6.55 9.15 -10.67
N ASP A 81 5.86 9.56 -9.60
CA ASP A 81 6.44 9.60 -8.27
C ASP A 81 6.57 8.20 -7.68
N ASP A 82 7.58 8.03 -6.82
CA ASP A 82 7.72 6.86 -5.96
C ASP A 82 6.99 7.16 -4.64
N VAL A 83 5.94 6.39 -4.32
CA VAL A 83 5.13 6.63 -3.11
C VAL A 83 5.53 5.73 -1.94
N ILE A 84 5.87 6.32 -0.79
CA ILE A 84 6.11 5.59 0.46
C ILE A 84 4.95 5.85 1.42
N ILE A 85 4.21 4.81 1.78
CA ILE A 85 3.12 4.84 2.75
C ILE A 85 3.68 4.54 4.14
N ILE A 86 3.47 5.46 5.08
CA ILE A 86 3.95 5.33 6.46
C ILE A 86 2.77 5.11 7.41
N PRO A 87 2.49 3.87 7.85
CA PRO A 87 1.58 3.64 8.96
C PRO A 87 2.15 4.15 10.29
N ALA A 88 1.31 4.29 11.31
CA ALA A 88 1.78 4.57 12.67
C ALA A 88 2.73 3.47 13.19
N GLY A 89 2.44 2.20 12.87
CA GLY A 89 3.27 1.05 13.23
C GLY A 89 3.03 0.54 14.66
N VAL A 90 1.84 0.77 15.20
CA VAL A 90 1.45 0.40 16.56
C VAL A 90 0.72 -0.94 16.60
N SER A 91 -0.20 -1.16 15.66
CA SER A 91 -1.06 -2.35 15.63
C SER A 91 -1.27 -2.92 14.23
N ALA A 92 -1.84 -4.12 14.15
CA ALA A 92 -2.21 -4.76 12.88
C ALA A 92 -3.21 -3.93 12.05
N THR A 93 -4.03 -3.08 12.69
CA THR A 93 -4.96 -2.20 11.96
C THR A 93 -4.24 -1.11 11.18
N ASP A 94 -3.08 -0.63 11.66
CA ASP A 94 -2.26 0.34 10.93
C ASP A 94 -1.71 -0.27 9.65
N ALA A 95 -1.22 -1.51 9.74
CA ALA A 95 -0.74 -2.28 8.60
C ALA A 95 -1.87 -2.55 7.59
N ALA A 96 -3.06 -2.91 8.07
CA ALA A 96 -4.23 -3.13 7.22
C ALA A 96 -4.65 -1.85 6.48
N ALA A 97 -4.62 -0.69 7.15
CA ALA A 97 -4.95 0.59 6.54
C ALA A 97 -3.91 1.01 5.49
N ALA A 98 -2.61 0.85 5.78
CA ALA A 98 -1.55 1.09 4.80
C ALA A 98 -1.64 0.14 3.59
N ALA A 99 -1.92 -1.14 3.82
CA ALA A 99 -2.14 -2.13 2.76
C ALA A 99 -3.35 -1.77 1.89
N ARG A 100 -4.43 -1.25 2.48
CA ARG A 100 -5.58 -0.75 1.71
C ARG A 100 -5.19 0.41 0.81
N ILE A 101 -4.45 1.41 1.32
CA ILE A 101 -4.01 2.55 0.52
C ILE A 101 -3.10 2.10 -0.63
N TYR A 102 -2.16 1.19 -0.34
CA TYR A 102 -1.30 0.57 -1.35
C TYR A 102 -2.12 -0.10 -2.45
N TRP A 103 -3.11 -0.91 -2.06
CA TRP A 103 -4.02 -1.56 -3.00
C TRP A 103 -4.80 -0.53 -3.83
N THR A 104 -5.28 0.55 -3.22
CA THR A 104 -6.04 1.61 -3.91
C THR A 104 -5.17 2.31 -4.94
N LEU A 105 -3.96 2.72 -4.57
CA LEU A 105 -2.99 3.33 -5.49
C LEU A 105 -2.67 2.38 -6.66
N LYS A 106 -2.45 1.10 -6.38
CA LYS A 106 -2.24 0.08 -7.43
C LYS A 106 -3.46 -0.05 -8.35
N THR A 107 -4.66 -0.03 -7.77
CA THR A 107 -5.94 -0.16 -8.48
C THR A 107 -6.22 1.03 -9.38
N ILE A 108 -5.82 2.25 -9.02
CA ILE A 108 -5.97 3.44 -9.87
C ILE A 108 -4.81 3.64 -10.86
N GLY A 109 -3.90 2.68 -10.94
CA GLY A 109 -2.81 2.66 -11.93
C GLY A 109 -1.52 3.33 -11.49
N HIS A 110 -1.31 3.56 -10.18
CA HIS A 110 -0.04 4.02 -9.67
C HIS A 110 1.02 2.90 -9.68
N GLY A 111 2.23 3.25 -10.12
CA GLY A 111 3.31 2.29 -10.36
C GLY A 111 4.13 1.98 -9.11
N GLN A 112 5.15 2.81 -8.87
CA GLN A 112 6.17 2.56 -7.83
C GLN A 112 5.68 3.01 -6.46
N GLN A 113 5.51 2.04 -5.56
CA GLN A 113 5.01 2.28 -4.21
C GLN A 113 5.55 1.25 -3.22
N ALA A 114 5.69 1.66 -1.96
CA ALA A 114 6.13 0.83 -0.86
C ALA A 114 5.42 1.22 0.44
N ILE A 115 5.37 0.30 1.40
CA ILE A 115 4.98 0.56 2.79
C ILE A 115 6.25 0.57 3.63
N LEU A 116 6.41 1.56 4.52
CA LEU A 116 7.52 1.58 5.45
C LEU A 116 7.31 0.50 6.52
N ASP A 117 8.17 -0.52 6.51
CA ASP A 117 8.12 -1.61 7.48
C ASP A 117 8.32 -1.08 8.91
N GLY A 118 7.48 -1.58 9.83
CA GLY A 118 7.39 -1.07 11.21
C GLY A 118 6.85 0.36 11.36
N GLY A 119 6.52 1.05 10.26
CA GLY A 119 5.90 2.37 10.27
C GLY A 119 6.72 3.47 10.96
N PHE A 120 6.03 4.53 11.38
CA PHE A 120 6.66 5.65 12.08
C PHE A 120 7.27 5.24 13.43
N ARG A 121 6.64 4.30 14.15
CA ARG A 121 7.18 3.78 15.42
C ARG A 121 8.58 3.17 15.26
N ALA A 122 8.80 2.37 14.21
CA ALA A 122 10.12 1.82 13.92
C ALA A 122 11.09 2.88 13.37
N TRP A 123 10.59 3.92 12.70
CA TRP A 123 11.41 5.07 12.31
C TRP A 123 11.99 5.77 13.53
N THR A 124 11.16 6.10 14.52
CA THR A 124 11.58 6.85 15.72
C THR A 124 12.32 6.01 16.76
N ALA A 125 12.47 4.69 16.54
CA ALA A 125 13.29 3.84 17.39
C ALA A 125 14.79 4.17 17.30
N ASP A 126 15.21 4.79 16.19
CA ASP A 126 16.55 5.33 16.00
C ASP A 126 16.52 6.86 16.19
N PRO A 127 17.10 7.39 17.29
CA PRO A 127 17.07 8.83 17.57
C PRO A 127 17.93 9.66 16.61
N ALA A 128 18.77 9.03 15.78
CA ALA A 128 19.54 9.73 14.75
C ALA A 128 18.69 10.07 13.51
N ARG A 129 17.51 9.45 13.35
CA ARG A 129 16.64 9.72 12.20
C ARG A 129 15.87 11.02 12.38
N PRO A 130 15.78 11.85 11.33
CA PRO A 130 15.14 13.16 11.45
C PRO A 130 13.62 13.03 11.60
N VAL A 131 13.04 13.96 12.35
CA VAL A 131 11.60 14.14 12.58
C VAL A 131 11.28 15.63 12.49
N GLU A 132 10.23 15.98 11.75
CA GLU A 132 9.66 17.33 11.66
C GLU A 132 8.36 17.40 12.46
N THR A 133 8.04 18.57 13.01
CA THR A 133 6.78 18.85 13.72
C THR A 133 6.02 19.98 13.02
N GLY A 134 4.70 20.05 13.24
CA GLY A 134 3.85 21.08 12.66
C GLY A 134 3.13 20.64 11.37
N PRO A 135 2.63 21.59 10.57
CA PRO A 135 1.74 21.27 9.46
C PRO A 135 2.46 20.55 8.32
N SER A 136 1.70 19.79 7.55
CA SER A 136 2.18 19.19 6.30
C SER A 136 2.63 20.27 5.33
N ALA A 137 3.75 20.04 4.63
CA ALA A 137 4.08 20.85 3.47
C ALA A 137 2.96 20.74 2.44
N GLU A 138 2.49 21.89 1.91
CA GLU A 138 1.54 21.88 0.81
C GLU A 138 2.21 21.29 -0.43
N ARG A 139 1.69 20.15 -0.88
CA ARG A 139 2.02 19.57 -2.18
C ARG A 139 0.73 19.32 -2.90
N THR A 140 0.40 20.15 -3.87
CA THR A 140 -0.75 19.93 -4.73
C THR A 140 -0.28 19.60 -6.14
N ALA A 141 -0.99 18.67 -6.76
CA ALA A 141 -0.87 18.32 -8.16
C ALA A 141 -2.27 18.42 -8.80
N PRO A 142 -2.38 18.50 -10.14
CA PRO A 142 -3.65 18.32 -10.81
C PRO A 142 -4.33 16.99 -10.39
N PRO A 143 -5.65 16.85 -10.55
CA PRO A 143 -6.34 15.60 -10.27
C PRO A 143 -5.63 14.41 -10.90
N TYR A 144 -5.40 13.36 -10.10
CA TYR A 144 -4.64 12.20 -10.54
C TYR A 144 -5.38 11.49 -11.69
N PRO A 145 -4.69 11.09 -12.78
CA PRO A 145 -5.32 10.42 -13.91
C PRO A 145 -5.65 8.96 -13.54
N VAL A 146 -6.81 8.76 -12.91
CA VAL A 146 -7.26 7.43 -12.44
C VAL A 146 -7.53 6.52 -13.63
N VAL A 147 -6.67 5.50 -13.79
CA VAL A 147 -6.87 4.38 -14.69
C VAL A 147 -7.15 3.15 -13.85
N MET A 148 -8.41 2.71 -13.83
CA MET A 148 -8.82 1.53 -13.06
C MET A 148 -8.16 0.28 -13.63
N GLN A 149 -7.06 -0.14 -13.01
CA GLN A 149 -6.42 -1.41 -13.27
C GLN A 149 -7.23 -2.50 -12.57
N GLN A 150 -8.29 -2.97 -13.23
CA GLN A 150 -8.80 -4.30 -12.93
C GLN A 150 -7.70 -5.28 -13.31
N ARG A 151 -6.86 -5.66 -12.34
CA ARG A 151 -6.02 -6.84 -12.52
C ARG A 151 -6.98 -7.99 -12.75
N ARG A 152 -6.99 -8.52 -13.98
CA ARG A 152 -7.69 -9.76 -14.28
C ARG A 152 -7.17 -10.78 -13.27
N ILE A 153 -8.08 -11.39 -12.53
CA ILE A 153 -7.75 -12.54 -11.70
C ILE A 153 -7.14 -13.56 -12.67
N PRO A 154 -5.87 -13.98 -12.47
CA PRO A 154 -5.23 -14.92 -13.37
C PRO A 154 -6.12 -16.15 -13.54
N LYS A 155 -6.33 -16.56 -14.79
CA LYS A 155 -7.03 -17.80 -15.11
C LYS A 155 -6.06 -18.99 -14.96
N GLY A 156 -6.60 -20.18 -14.77
CA GLY A 156 -5.85 -21.43 -14.61
C GLY A 156 -5.85 -21.95 -13.17
N PRO A 157 -5.05 -23.00 -12.87
CA PRO A 157 -4.94 -23.58 -11.54
C PRO A 157 -4.48 -22.58 -10.47
N ALA A 158 -5.11 -22.60 -9.30
CA ALA A 158 -4.67 -21.85 -8.12
C ALA A 158 -4.87 -22.64 -6.83
N ILE A 159 -3.93 -22.49 -5.89
CA ILE A 159 -4.03 -23.05 -4.54
C ILE A 159 -4.07 -21.90 -3.54
N ALA A 160 -5.11 -21.84 -2.72
CA ALA A 160 -5.20 -20.92 -1.59
C ALA A 160 -4.56 -21.58 -0.34
N TYR A 161 -3.67 -20.86 0.35
CA TYR A 161 -3.06 -21.31 1.61
C TYR A 161 -2.77 -20.11 2.54
N CYS A 162 -2.61 -20.37 3.84
CA CYS A 162 -2.17 -19.37 4.83
C CYS A 162 -1.25 -20.02 5.89
N ASN A 163 -1.50 -19.82 7.19
CA ASN A 163 -0.79 -20.52 8.26
C ASN A 163 -1.40 -21.91 8.56
N THR A 164 -2.72 -21.98 8.68
CA THR A 164 -3.52 -23.18 9.02
C THR A 164 -4.85 -23.24 8.23
N GLY A 165 -4.84 -22.82 6.96
CA GLY A 165 -5.98 -22.93 6.03
C GLY A 165 -7.16 -21.98 6.28
N HIS A 166 -7.38 -21.52 7.51
CA HIS A 166 -8.61 -20.87 7.94
C HIS A 166 -8.96 -19.60 7.15
N THR A 167 -8.01 -18.66 7.04
CA THR A 167 -8.20 -17.42 6.26
C THR A 167 -8.18 -17.67 4.76
N ALA A 168 -7.46 -18.72 4.31
CA ALA A 168 -7.36 -19.07 2.90
C ALA A 168 -8.66 -19.63 2.34
N ALA A 169 -9.52 -20.23 3.17
CA ALA A 169 -10.84 -20.68 2.78
C ALA A 169 -11.71 -19.56 2.19
N LEU A 170 -11.57 -18.32 2.68
CA LEU A 170 -12.28 -17.17 2.11
C LEU A 170 -11.81 -16.88 0.68
N ASN A 171 -10.51 -16.94 0.42
CA ASN A 171 -9.97 -16.76 -0.93
C ASN A 171 -10.45 -17.87 -1.87
N TRP A 172 -10.44 -19.13 -1.41
CA TRP A 172 -10.97 -20.26 -2.17
C TRP A 172 -12.45 -20.03 -2.52
N PHE A 173 -13.30 -19.73 -1.54
CA PHE A 173 -14.74 -19.52 -1.74
C PHE A 173 -15.04 -18.40 -2.74
N VAL A 174 -14.33 -17.26 -2.64
CA VAL A 174 -14.50 -16.16 -3.60
C VAL A 174 -14.11 -16.61 -5.01
N LEU A 175 -13.01 -17.33 -5.15
CA LEU A 175 -12.50 -17.73 -6.47
C LEU A 175 -13.31 -18.87 -7.09
N SER A 176 -13.69 -19.90 -6.33
CA SER A 176 -14.47 -21.04 -6.83
C SER A 176 -15.96 -20.71 -6.89
N GLU A 177 -16.57 -20.37 -5.77
CA GLU A 177 -18.03 -20.32 -5.62
C GLU A 177 -18.64 -19.03 -6.20
N LEU A 178 -17.97 -17.88 -6.00
CA LEU A 178 -18.50 -16.60 -6.48
C LEU A 178 -18.09 -16.27 -7.91
N LEU A 179 -16.87 -16.67 -8.29
CA LEU A 179 -16.30 -16.35 -9.61
C LEU A 179 -16.28 -17.55 -10.57
N GLY A 180 -16.72 -18.72 -10.13
CA GLY A 180 -16.88 -19.91 -10.99
C GLY A 180 -15.57 -20.47 -11.52
N ARG A 181 -14.45 -20.31 -10.80
CA ARG A 181 -13.17 -20.92 -11.24
C ARG A 181 -13.12 -22.38 -10.80
N GLU A 182 -13.12 -23.28 -11.78
CA GLU A 182 -13.12 -24.73 -11.54
C GLU A 182 -11.78 -25.26 -11.00
N GLU A 183 -10.66 -24.60 -11.32
CA GLU A 183 -9.31 -25.08 -10.97
C GLU A 183 -8.76 -24.39 -9.70
N VAL A 184 -9.54 -24.32 -8.63
CA VAL A 184 -9.11 -23.70 -7.35
C VAL A 184 -9.21 -24.69 -6.21
N ALA A 185 -8.08 -24.95 -5.54
CA ALA A 185 -8.00 -25.80 -4.36
C ALA A 185 -7.64 -25.00 -3.11
N LEU A 186 -8.14 -25.43 -1.96
CA LEU A 186 -7.68 -24.99 -0.65
C LEU A 186 -6.67 -26.02 -0.12
N TYR A 187 -5.49 -25.56 0.26
CA TYR A 187 -4.54 -26.37 1.02
C TYR A 187 -4.68 -26.04 2.52
N ASP A 188 -5.45 -26.86 3.23
CA ASP A 188 -5.85 -26.65 4.61
C ASP A 188 -4.68 -26.77 5.59
N GLY A 189 -3.77 -27.74 5.38
CA GLY A 189 -2.53 -27.89 6.15
C GLY A 189 -1.61 -26.66 6.07
N SER A 190 -1.63 -25.97 4.92
CA SER A 190 -0.99 -24.66 4.76
C SER A 190 0.50 -24.67 5.14
N MET A 191 1.07 -23.53 5.58
CA MET A 191 2.49 -23.46 5.96
C MET A 191 2.85 -24.37 7.15
N THR A 192 1.90 -24.66 8.03
CA THR A 192 2.14 -25.53 9.19
C THR A 192 2.43 -26.97 8.76
N ASP A 193 1.67 -27.51 7.79
CA ASP A 193 1.95 -28.84 7.21
C ASP A 193 3.13 -28.79 6.23
N TRP A 194 3.22 -27.76 5.38
CA TRP A 194 4.28 -27.66 4.37
C TRP A 194 5.68 -27.73 4.96
N THR A 195 5.88 -27.10 6.12
CA THR A 195 7.20 -27.01 6.76
C THR A 195 7.54 -28.20 7.66
N GLN A 196 6.65 -29.20 7.81
CA GLN A 196 6.99 -30.45 8.52
C GLN A 196 7.93 -31.35 7.73
N ASP A 197 7.93 -31.20 6.40
CA ASP A 197 8.78 -31.96 5.50
C ASP A 197 9.97 -31.09 5.05
N PRO A 198 11.20 -31.37 5.52
CA PRO A 198 12.38 -30.57 5.19
C PRO A 198 12.82 -30.71 3.72
N GLU A 199 12.30 -31.69 2.97
CA GLU A 199 12.60 -31.83 1.53
C GLU A 199 11.75 -30.89 0.66
N ARG A 200 10.64 -30.34 1.20
CA ARG A 200 9.79 -29.39 0.47
C ARG A 200 10.48 -28.02 0.36
N PRO A 201 10.53 -27.42 -0.84
CA PRO A 201 11.20 -26.14 -1.04
C PRO A 201 10.45 -25.00 -0.34
N VAL A 202 11.21 -24.07 0.23
CA VAL A 202 10.71 -22.80 0.79
C VAL A 202 11.52 -21.66 0.19
N ALA A 203 10.87 -20.82 -0.61
CA ALA A 203 11.50 -19.62 -1.16
C ALA A 203 11.72 -18.58 -0.04
N THR A 204 12.87 -17.90 -0.08
CA THR A 204 13.20 -16.79 0.83
C THR A 204 13.66 -15.58 0.03
N GLY A 205 13.36 -14.36 0.52
CA GLY A 205 13.66 -13.09 -0.16
C GLY A 205 12.44 -12.39 -0.78
N ALA A 206 12.65 -11.22 -1.39
CA ALA A 206 11.63 -10.48 -2.12
C ALA A 206 11.57 -10.96 -3.58
N GLU A 207 10.38 -11.34 -4.04
CA GLU A 207 10.09 -11.69 -5.45
C GLU A 207 10.08 -10.45 -6.37
#